data_AF-A0A7W0H042-F1
#
_entry.id   AF-A0A7W0H042-F1
#
_cell.length_a   1.000
_cell.length_b   1.000
_cell.length_c   1.000
_cell.angle_alpha   90.00
_cell.angle_beta   90.00
_cell.angle_gamma   90.00
#
_symmetry.space_group_name_H-M   'P 1'
#
loop_
_entity.id
_entity.type
_entity.pdbx_description
1 polymer ?
#
loop_
_entity_poly.entity_id
_entity_poly.type
_entity_poly.pdbx_seq_one_letter_code
_entity_poly.pdbx_strand_id
1 'polypeptide(L)'
;MKRPQLTGIIVALLLVDCVLLGLYFTRRGREAAETWRIPAAQERVAGAFAALERQGLGASLDSLEHAAAQDSTVLRDGHQLAHALGRRALDRARGDASVIGECRPIFASGCYHGVVESFLQATGRIDMAELERMCFVAGSEERPAPVYECMHGLGHGVLGAVRLDVWPALHHCDALSRPRFAASCREGVFMEAINSAVSQPHAGPGHA
;
A
#
# COMPACT_ATOMS: atom_id res chain seq x y z
N MET A 1 18.89 39.78 -38.73
CA MET A 1 18.76 40.29 -37.35
C MET A 1 18.30 39.17 -36.42
N LYS A 2 19.22 38.49 -35.73
CA LYS A 2 18.87 37.53 -34.67
C LYS A 2 18.45 38.35 -33.45
N ARG A 3 17.25 38.13 -32.90
CA ARG A 3 16.73 38.83 -31.71
C ARG A 3 17.31 38.16 -30.46
N PRO A 4 18.40 38.68 -29.86
CA PRO A 4 19.06 38.04 -28.72
C PRO A 4 18.14 37.95 -27.50
N GLN A 5 17.13 38.82 -27.43
CA GLN A 5 16.11 38.79 -26.39
C GLN A 5 15.21 37.55 -26.43
N LEU A 6 14.92 36.99 -27.62
CA LEU A 6 14.07 35.81 -27.73
C LEU A 6 14.78 34.56 -27.21
N THR A 7 16.08 34.44 -27.48
CA THR A 7 16.92 33.34 -26.96
C THR A 7 17.05 33.40 -25.44
N GLY A 8 17.19 34.59 -24.86
CA GLY A 8 17.24 34.77 -23.40
C GLY A 8 15.93 34.35 -22.70
N ILE A 9 14.78 34.66 -23.29
CA ILE A 9 13.46 34.26 -22.76
C ILE A 9 13.29 32.73 -22.79
N ILE A 10 13.69 32.08 -23.90
CA ILE A 10 13.58 30.61 -24.02
C ILE A 10 14.44 29.91 -22.98
N VAL A 11 15.68 30.36 -22.77
CA VAL A 11 16.58 29.79 -21.76
C VAL A 11 16.02 29.98 -20.35
N ALA A 12 15.46 31.16 -20.04
CA ALA A 12 14.83 31.41 -18.74
C ALA A 12 13.63 30.50 -18.49
N LEU A 13 12.77 30.29 -19.51
CA LEU A 13 11.61 29.39 -19.38
C LEU A 13 12.02 27.94 -19.14
N LEU A 14 13.04 27.43 -19.85
CA LEU A 14 13.54 26.07 -19.65
C LEU A 14 14.14 25.86 -18.25
N LEU A 15 14.87 26.85 -17.73
CA LEU A 15 15.42 26.78 -16.38
C LEU A 15 14.32 26.76 -15.30
N VAL A 16 13.28 27.59 -15.46
CA VAL A 16 12.12 27.58 -14.57
C VAL A 16 11.43 26.22 -14.61
N ASP A 17 11.22 25.66 -15.80
CA ASP A 17 10.53 24.38 -15.95
C ASP A 17 11.33 23.21 -15.31
N CYS A 18 12.65 23.18 -15.50
CA CYS A 18 13.52 22.21 -14.83
C CYS A 18 13.49 22.34 -13.30
N VAL A 19 13.46 23.56 -12.77
CA VAL A 19 13.35 23.80 -11.33
C VAL A 19 12.00 23.35 -10.81
N LEU A 20 10.90 23.65 -11.52
CA LEU A 20 9.56 23.22 -11.15
C LEU A 20 9.41 21.70 -11.19
N LEU A 21 9.94 21.04 -12.21
CA LEU A 21 10.01 19.57 -12.31
C LEU A 21 10.83 18.97 -11.15
N GLY A 22 12.00 19.52 -10.84
CA GLY A 22 12.83 19.07 -9.72
C GLY A 22 12.12 19.24 -8.37
N LEU A 23 11.44 20.37 -8.15
CA LEU A 23 10.62 20.62 -6.96
C LEU A 23 9.41 19.69 -6.89
N TYR A 24 8.78 19.37 -8.03
CA TYR A 24 7.68 18.41 -8.10
C TYR A 24 8.13 16.99 -7.74
N PHE A 25 9.24 16.50 -8.31
CA PHE A 25 9.76 15.17 -8.00
C PHE A 25 10.25 15.06 -6.55
N THR A 26 10.92 16.08 -6.02
CA THR A 26 11.37 16.11 -4.61
C THR A 26 10.20 16.20 -3.64
N ARG A 27 9.16 16.98 -3.95
CA ARG A 27 7.92 17.05 -3.15
C ARG A 27 7.17 15.73 -3.17
N ARG A 28 7.00 15.10 -4.34
CA ARG A 28 6.35 13.78 -4.46
C ARG A 28 7.11 12.69 -3.70
N GLY A 29 8.45 12.73 -3.73
CA GLY A 29 9.29 11.84 -2.93
C GLY A 29 9.17 12.08 -1.42
N ARG A 30 9.05 13.34 -0.98
CA ARG A 30 8.78 13.69 0.42
C ARG A 30 7.38 13.29 0.86
N GLU A 31 6.35 13.51 0.06
CA GLU A 31 4.97 13.11 0.39
C GLU A 31 4.86 11.57 0.51
N ALA A 32 5.47 10.80 -0.39
CA ALA A 32 5.56 9.34 -0.28
C ALA A 32 6.33 8.88 0.98
N ALA A 33 7.36 9.61 1.39
CA ALA A 33 8.10 9.35 2.63
C ALA A 33 7.36 9.82 3.89
N GLU A 34 6.55 10.88 3.79
CA GLU A 34 5.82 11.52 4.89
C GLU A 34 4.53 10.77 5.22
N THR A 35 3.95 10.04 4.27
CA THR A 35 2.85 9.08 4.51
C THR A 35 3.27 7.86 5.35
N TRP A 36 4.57 7.68 5.64
CA TRP A 36 5.10 6.59 6.48
C TRP A 36 5.37 6.99 7.96
N ARG A 37 4.72 8.06 8.44
CA ARG A 37 4.99 8.65 9.76
C ARG A 37 4.55 7.73 10.92
N ILE A 38 5.49 6.98 11.53
CA ILE A 38 5.52 6.75 13.00
C ILE A 38 6.97 6.65 13.52
N PRO A 39 7.60 7.75 13.97
CA PRO A 39 8.99 7.76 14.47
C PRO A 39 9.23 6.92 15.74
N ALA A 40 8.25 6.82 16.66
CA ALA A 40 8.40 6.05 17.89
C ALA A 40 8.17 4.54 17.69
N ALA A 41 7.41 4.15 16.67
CA ALA A 41 7.26 2.75 16.29
C ALA A 41 8.52 2.27 15.58
N GLN A 42 9.17 3.11 14.76
CA GLN A 42 10.39 2.75 14.03
C GLN A 42 11.51 2.22 14.93
N GLU A 43 11.77 2.78 16.12
CA GLU A 43 12.81 2.25 17.00
C GLU A 43 12.41 0.87 17.58
N ARG A 44 11.16 0.74 18.03
CA ARG A 44 10.60 -0.50 18.58
C ARG A 44 10.54 -1.64 17.57
N VAL A 45 10.35 -1.33 16.30
CA VAL A 45 10.19 -2.30 15.21
C VAL A 45 11.33 -2.27 14.20
N ALA A 46 12.42 -1.54 14.50
CA ALA A 46 13.61 -1.44 13.64
C ALA A 46 14.15 -2.83 13.31
N GLY A 47 14.10 -3.74 14.27
CA GLY A 47 14.48 -5.14 14.10
C GLY A 47 13.73 -5.83 12.95
N ALA A 48 12.43 -5.60 12.82
CA ALA A 48 11.60 -6.21 11.78
C ALA A 48 11.99 -5.69 10.40
N PHE A 49 12.04 -4.38 10.21
CA PHE A 49 12.46 -3.78 8.94
C PHE A 49 13.91 -4.15 8.59
N ALA A 50 14.81 -4.23 9.57
CA ALA A 50 16.18 -4.66 9.31
C ALA A 50 16.29 -6.16 8.97
N ALA A 51 15.43 -7.00 9.55
CA ALA A 51 15.32 -8.41 9.17
C ALA A 51 14.81 -8.56 7.73
N LEU A 52 13.84 -7.75 7.30
CA LEU A 52 13.39 -7.70 5.90
C LEU A 52 14.57 -7.45 4.94
N GLU A 53 15.43 -6.48 5.26
CA GLU A 53 16.56 -6.15 4.39
C GLU A 53 17.65 -7.22 4.33
N ARG A 54 17.87 -7.94 5.42
CA ARG A 54 18.97 -8.91 5.53
C ARG A 54 18.57 -10.34 5.19
N GLN A 55 17.34 -10.72 5.51
CA GLN A 55 16.91 -12.12 5.59
C GLN A 55 15.61 -12.40 4.83
N GLY A 56 14.85 -11.36 4.45
CA GLY A 56 13.60 -11.50 3.71
C GLY A 56 12.34 -11.36 4.58
N LEU A 57 11.18 -11.51 3.94
CA LEU A 57 9.89 -11.16 4.54
C LEU A 57 9.50 -12.09 5.69
N GLY A 58 9.74 -13.40 5.57
CA GLY A 58 9.48 -14.35 6.65
C GLY A 58 10.15 -13.96 7.98
N ALA A 59 11.47 -13.69 7.94
CA ALA A 59 12.23 -13.26 9.12
C ALA A 59 11.77 -11.89 9.67
N SER A 60 11.32 -11.00 8.78
CA SER A 60 10.71 -9.73 9.18
C SER A 60 9.41 -9.93 9.97
N LEU A 61 8.56 -10.85 9.52
CA LEU A 61 7.29 -11.16 10.20
C LEU A 61 7.55 -11.84 11.55
N ASP A 62 8.52 -12.75 11.63
CA ASP A 62 8.94 -13.36 12.91
C ASP A 62 9.42 -12.30 13.91
N SER A 63 10.22 -11.34 13.43
CA SER A 63 10.70 -10.24 14.28
C SER A 63 9.58 -9.32 14.73
N LEU A 64 8.55 -9.10 13.90
CA LEU A 64 7.38 -8.31 14.29
C LEU A 64 6.54 -9.04 15.36
N GLU A 65 6.34 -10.35 15.22
CA GLU A 65 5.67 -11.18 16.24
C GLU A 65 6.41 -11.16 17.57
N HIS A 66 7.74 -11.29 17.54
CA HIS A 66 8.55 -11.20 18.74
C HIS A 66 8.41 -9.84 19.44
N ALA A 67 8.45 -8.74 18.67
CA ALA A 67 8.26 -7.40 19.22
C ALA A 67 6.84 -7.20 19.79
N ALA A 68 5.81 -7.67 19.08
CA ALA A 68 4.43 -7.59 19.53
C ALA A 68 4.15 -8.41 20.81
N ALA A 69 4.86 -9.52 21.01
CA ALA A 69 4.76 -10.32 22.22
C ALA A 69 5.30 -9.59 23.47
N GLN A 70 6.13 -8.56 23.29
CA GLN A 70 6.79 -7.82 24.37
C GLN A 70 6.27 -6.40 24.56
N ASP A 71 5.62 -5.82 23.53
CA ASP A 71 5.12 -4.45 23.55
C ASP A 71 3.67 -4.38 23.05
N SER A 72 2.75 -4.02 23.95
CA SER A 72 1.31 -3.91 23.65
C SER A 72 0.99 -2.81 22.63
N THR A 73 1.84 -1.80 22.51
CA THR A 73 1.72 -0.77 21.46
C THR A 73 2.02 -1.38 20.10
N VAL A 74 3.08 -2.19 20.00
CA VAL A 74 3.42 -2.90 18.76
C VAL A 74 2.33 -3.92 18.41
N LEU A 75 1.78 -4.62 19.40
CA LEU A 75 0.65 -5.53 19.18
C LEU A 75 -0.59 -4.79 18.64
N ARG A 76 -0.96 -3.67 19.28
CA ARG A 76 -2.11 -2.84 18.84
C ARG A 76 -1.93 -2.34 17.42
N ASP A 77 -0.72 -1.89 17.08
CA ASP A 77 -0.41 -1.31 15.77
C ASP A 77 0.03 -2.39 14.75
N GLY A 78 0.02 -3.68 15.14
CA GLY A 78 0.60 -4.79 14.41
C GLY A 78 0.04 -4.95 13.00
N HIS A 79 -1.25 -4.67 12.79
CA HIS A 79 -1.87 -4.69 11.47
C HIS A 79 -1.23 -3.66 10.51
N GLN A 80 -1.14 -2.41 10.95
CA GLN A 80 -0.54 -1.31 10.18
C GLN A 80 0.96 -1.51 9.97
N LEU A 81 1.64 -2.13 10.93
CA LEU A 81 3.05 -2.51 10.80
C LEU A 81 3.23 -3.65 9.77
N ALA A 82 2.37 -4.66 9.78
CA ALA A 82 2.41 -5.74 8.80
C ALA A 82 2.12 -5.23 7.37
N HIS A 83 1.17 -4.32 7.21
CA HIS A 83 0.93 -3.56 5.97
C HIS A 83 2.22 -2.96 5.41
N ALA A 84 2.94 -2.27 6.26
CA ALA A 84 4.17 -1.60 5.87
C ALA A 84 5.29 -2.55 5.43
N LEU A 85 5.44 -3.66 6.16
CA LEU A 85 6.38 -4.70 5.78
C LEU A 85 6.01 -5.28 4.41
N GLY A 86 4.72 -5.51 4.15
CA GLY A 86 4.22 -5.93 2.84
C GLY A 86 4.56 -4.93 1.71
N ARG A 87 4.25 -3.64 1.90
CA ARG A 87 4.61 -2.59 0.93
C ARG A 87 6.11 -2.56 0.66
N ARG A 88 6.91 -2.55 1.73
CA ARG A 88 8.39 -2.52 1.63
C ARG A 88 8.96 -3.77 0.98
N ALA A 89 8.35 -4.94 1.22
CA ALA A 89 8.77 -6.19 0.63
C ALA A 89 8.56 -6.18 -0.89
N LEU A 90 7.42 -5.67 -1.38
CA LEU A 90 7.20 -5.50 -2.82
C LEU A 90 8.21 -4.53 -3.45
N ASP A 91 8.47 -3.40 -2.78
CA ASP A 91 9.47 -2.43 -3.26
C ASP A 91 10.85 -3.07 -3.39
N ARG A 92 11.24 -3.88 -2.39
CA ARG A 92 12.50 -4.63 -2.40
C ARG A 92 12.54 -5.69 -3.50
N ALA A 93 11.40 -6.33 -3.75
CA ALA A 93 11.21 -7.28 -4.85
C ALA A 93 11.11 -6.58 -6.22
N ARG A 94 11.25 -5.24 -6.29
CA ARG A 94 11.14 -4.43 -7.51
C ARG A 94 9.81 -4.63 -8.24
N GLY A 95 8.72 -4.76 -7.47
CA GLY A 95 7.38 -4.97 -8.02
C GLY A 95 7.07 -6.42 -8.37
N ASP A 96 7.95 -7.38 -8.08
CA ASP A 96 7.62 -8.81 -8.24
C ASP A 96 6.58 -9.22 -7.19
N ALA A 97 5.35 -9.40 -7.68
CA ALA A 97 4.19 -9.72 -6.88
C ALA A 97 4.26 -11.13 -6.26
N SER A 98 5.19 -12.00 -6.68
CA SER A 98 5.34 -13.33 -6.08
C SER A 98 5.72 -13.28 -4.59
N VAL A 99 6.27 -12.16 -4.11
CA VAL A 99 6.58 -11.92 -2.69
C VAL A 99 5.35 -12.09 -1.78
N ILE A 100 4.14 -11.94 -2.32
CA ILE A 100 2.90 -12.16 -1.59
C ILE A 100 2.78 -13.58 -1.02
N GLY A 101 3.44 -14.56 -1.64
CA GLY A 101 3.48 -15.95 -1.17
C GLY A 101 4.29 -16.13 0.13
N GLU A 102 5.09 -15.16 0.52
CA GLU A 102 5.84 -15.15 1.80
C GLU A 102 5.04 -14.53 2.96
N CYS A 103 3.91 -13.87 2.67
CA CYS A 103 3.04 -13.33 3.71
C CYS A 103 2.37 -14.45 4.54
N ARG A 104 1.89 -14.09 5.74
CA ARG A 104 1.19 -14.98 6.66
C ARG A 104 -0.08 -14.30 7.18
N PRO A 105 -1.14 -15.06 7.55
CA PRO A 105 -2.38 -14.52 8.09
C PRO A 105 -2.23 -14.12 9.58
N ILE A 106 -1.20 -13.33 9.89
CA ILE A 106 -0.93 -12.75 11.20
C ILE A 106 -1.27 -11.26 11.16
N PHE A 107 -1.56 -10.67 12.33
CA PHE A 107 -1.90 -9.24 12.44
C PHE A 107 -3.02 -8.81 11.50
N ALA A 108 -4.12 -9.58 11.47
CA ALA A 108 -5.25 -9.38 10.56
C ALA A 108 -4.77 -9.23 9.11
N SER A 109 -3.84 -10.09 8.69
CA SER A 109 -3.40 -10.24 7.30
C SER A 109 -2.75 -9.02 6.67
N GLY A 110 -2.26 -8.08 7.49
CA GLY A 110 -1.77 -6.80 7.00
C GLY A 110 -0.68 -6.90 5.93
N CYS A 111 0.18 -7.92 6.00
CA CYS A 111 1.22 -8.16 4.98
C CYS A 111 0.64 -8.28 3.57
N TYR A 112 -0.42 -9.08 3.39
CA TYR A 112 -1.06 -9.27 2.10
C TYR A 112 -1.60 -7.94 1.57
N HIS A 113 -2.28 -7.17 2.42
CA HIS A 113 -2.90 -5.90 2.06
C HIS A 113 -1.82 -4.92 1.55
N GLY A 114 -0.72 -4.80 2.30
CA GLY A 114 0.39 -3.94 1.92
C GLY A 114 1.03 -4.31 0.58
N VAL A 115 1.18 -5.61 0.27
CA VAL A 115 1.66 -6.03 -1.05
C VAL A 115 0.67 -5.60 -2.14
N VAL A 116 -0.63 -5.81 -1.95
CA VAL A 116 -1.63 -5.42 -2.97
C VAL A 116 -1.68 -3.91 -3.18
N GLU A 117 -1.64 -3.13 -2.10
CA GLU A 117 -1.61 -1.67 -2.16
C GLU A 117 -0.40 -1.13 -2.92
N SER A 118 0.81 -1.61 -2.58
CA SER A 118 2.03 -1.18 -3.26
C SER A 118 2.02 -1.62 -4.73
N PHE A 119 1.45 -2.78 -5.05
CA PHE A 119 1.35 -3.26 -6.43
C PHE A 119 0.44 -2.36 -7.28
N LEU A 120 -0.73 -2.00 -6.75
CA LEU A 120 -1.63 -1.06 -7.40
C LEU A 120 -1.00 0.33 -7.55
N GLN A 121 -0.30 0.81 -6.52
CA GLN A 121 0.41 2.08 -6.57
C GLN A 121 1.53 2.08 -7.63
N ALA A 122 2.31 1.01 -7.72
CA ALA A 122 3.43 0.88 -8.66
C ALA A 122 2.95 0.77 -10.11
N THR A 123 1.87 0.05 -10.34
CA THR A 123 1.33 -0.17 -11.70
C THR A 123 0.43 0.97 -12.17
N GLY A 124 -0.21 1.71 -11.26
CA GLY A 124 -1.11 2.82 -11.57
C GLY A 124 -2.38 2.40 -12.34
N ARG A 125 -2.70 1.10 -12.37
CA ARG A 125 -3.83 0.53 -13.12
C ARG A 125 -4.51 -0.56 -12.29
N ILE A 126 -5.82 -0.69 -12.46
CA ILE A 126 -6.61 -1.76 -11.85
C ILE A 126 -6.85 -2.82 -12.91
N ASP A 127 -6.10 -3.92 -12.85
CA ASP A 127 -6.35 -5.14 -13.63
C ASP A 127 -6.77 -6.25 -12.66
N MET A 128 -8.08 -6.48 -12.54
CA MET A 128 -8.65 -7.43 -11.58
C MET A 128 -8.22 -8.88 -11.86
N ALA A 129 -7.96 -9.24 -13.13
CA ALA A 129 -7.53 -10.59 -13.46
C ALA A 129 -6.07 -10.82 -13.04
N GLU A 130 -5.22 -9.80 -13.17
CA GLU A 130 -3.85 -9.86 -12.66
C GLU A 130 -3.79 -9.90 -11.14
N LEU A 131 -4.58 -9.05 -10.47
CA LEU A 131 -4.68 -9.02 -9.01
C LEU A 131 -5.20 -10.35 -8.45
N GLU A 132 -6.21 -10.95 -9.10
CA GLU A 132 -6.73 -12.27 -8.73
C GLU A 132 -5.65 -13.36 -8.87
N ARG A 133 -4.88 -13.37 -9.97
CA ARG A 133 -3.75 -14.30 -10.15
C ARG A 133 -2.68 -14.12 -9.09
N MET A 134 -2.34 -12.88 -8.74
CA MET A 134 -1.41 -12.58 -7.64
C MET A 134 -1.93 -13.18 -6.33
N CYS A 135 -3.22 -12.99 -5.99
CA CYS A 135 -3.78 -13.57 -4.78
C CYS A 135 -3.81 -15.10 -4.77
N PHE A 136 -3.86 -15.77 -5.93
CA PHE A 136 -3.70 -17.21 -5.98
C PHE A 136 -2.29 -17.69 -5.64
N VAL A 137 -1.26 -16.85 -5.76
CA VAL A 137 0.10 -17.18 -5.31
C VAL A 137 0.19 -17.26 -3.78
N ALA A 138 -0.67 -16.52 -3.06
CA ALA A 138 -0.68 -16.50 -1.59
C ALA A 138 -1.06 -17.86 -0.97
N GLY A 139 -1.81 -18.69 -1.69
CA GLY A 139 -2.38 -19.92 -1.14
C GLY A 139 -2.53 -21.03 -2.16
N SER A 140 -3.41 -21.98 -1.85
CA SER A 140 -3.71 -23.15 -2.70
C SER A 140 -5.18 -23.54 -2.51
N GLU A 141 -5.66 -24.50 -3.28
CA GLU A 141 -7.02 -25.00 -3.09
C GLU A 141 -7.19 -25.70 -1.74
N GLU A 142 -6.14 -26.38 -1.25
CA GLU A 142 -6.10 -27.04 0.05
C GLU A 142 -5.90 -26.05 1.21
N ARG A 143 -5.28 -24.90 0.95
CA ARG A 143 -5.07 -23.81 1.92
C ARG A 143 -5.58 -22.49 1.34
N PRO A 144 -6.91 -22.28 1.29
CA PRO A 144 -7.49 -21.12 0.64
C PRO A 144 -7.50 -19.87 1.52
N ALA A 145 -7.29 -19.99 2.83
CA ALA A 145 -7.34 -18.84 3.75
C ALA A 145 -6.43 -17.67 3.31
N PRO A 146 -5.14 -17.87 2.99
CA PRO A 146 -4.30 -16.82 2.41
C PRO A 146 -4.87 -16.14 1.15
N VAL A 147 -5.58 -16.89 0.30
CA VAL A 147 -6.23 -16.32 -0.90
C VAL A 147 -7.36 -15.39 -0.48
N TYR A 148 -8.21 -15.79 0.48
CA TYR A 148 -9.26 -14.91 1.00
C TYR A 148 -8.68 -13.65 1.62
N GLU A 149 -7.66 -13.77 2.46
CA GLU A 149 -7.01 -12.63 3.10
C GLU A 149 -6.34 -11.68 2.07
N CYS A 150 -5.77 -12.23 1.00
CA CYS A 150 -5.29 -11.40 -0.11
C CYS A 150 -6.44 -10.70 -0.85
N MET A 151 -7.55 -11.41 -1.11
CA MET A 151 -8.73 -10.83 -1.78
C MET A 151 -9.39 -9.74 -0.92
N HIS A 152 -9.36 -9.88 0.40
CA HIS A 152 -9.74 -8.83 1.31
C HIS A 152 -8.83 -7.61 1.14
N GLY A 153 -7.51 -7.80 1.21
CA GLY A 153 -6.51 -6.74 0.94
C GLY A 153 -6.63 -6.09 -0.44
N LEU A 154 -7.10 -6.84 -1.45
CA LEU A 154 -7.42 -6.30 -2.77
C LEU A 154 -8.49 -5.22 -2.68
N GLY A 155 -9.52 -5.42 -1.86
CA GLY A 155 -10.55 -4.41 -1.61
C GLY A 155 -9.98 -3.09 -1.08
N HIS A 156 -9.02 -3.16 -0.16
CA HIS A 156 -8.31 -1.97 0.37
C HIS A 156 -7.59 -1.23 -0.75
N GLY A 157 -6.72 -1.96 -1.47
CA GLY A 157 -5.91 -1.38 -2.52
C GLY A 157 -6.75 -0.75 -3.63
N VAL A 158 -7.82 -1.42 -4.06
CA VAL A 158 -8.75 -0.90 -5.07
C VAL A 158 -9.46 0.35 -4.57
N LEU A 159 -9.97 0.36 -3.33
CA LEU A 159 -10.60 1.56 -2.77
C LEU A 159 -9.63 2.75 -2.74
N GLY A 160 -8.38 2.52 -2.34
CA GLY A 160 -7.32 3.53 -2.40
C GLY A 160 -7.07 4.02 -3.83
N ALA A 161 -6.99 3.11 -4.80
CA ALA A 161 -6.76 3.43 -6.22
C ALA A 161 -7.90 4.26 -6.84
N VAL A 162 -9.14 4.07 -6.40
CA VAL A 162 -10.30 4.86 -6.85
C VAL A 162 -10.59 6.08 -5.94
N ARG A 163 -9.63 6.48 -5.10
CA ARG A 163 -9.71 7.68 -4.24
C ARG A 163 -10.88 7.65 -3.26
N LEU A 164 -11.04 6.52 -2.56
CA LEU A 164 -12.08 6.29 -1.54
C LEU A 164 -13.52 6.34 -2.05
N ASP A 165 -13.74 6.28 -3.37
CA ASP A 165 -15.08 6.10 -3.91
C ASP A 165 -15.49 4.62 -3.78
N VAL A 166 -16.42 4.37 -2.85
CA VAL A 166 -16.87 3.02 -2.52
C VAL A 166 -17.55 2.36 -3.72
N TRP A 167 -18.32 3.09 -4.54
CA TRP A 167 -19.11 2.47 -5.59
C TRP A 167 -18.26 1.89 -6.74
N PRO A 168 -17.30 2.63 -7.33
CA PRO A 168 -16.32 2.06 -8.25
C PRO A 168 -15.53 0.90 -7.65
N ALA A 169 -15.15 0.98 -6.37
CA ALA A 169 -14.39 -0.08 -5.71
C ALA A 169 -15.18 -1.40 -5.65
N LEU A 170 -16.47 -1.33 -5.28
CA LEU A 170 -17.36 -2.50 -5.28
C LEU A 170 -17.52 -3.08 -6.69
N HIS A 171 -17.65 -2.21 -7.71
CA HIS A 171 -17.77 -2.66 -9.11
C HIS A 171 -16.53 -3.42 -9.59
N HIS A 172 -15.34 -2.99 -9.17
CA HIS A 172 -14.11 -3.73 -9.44
C HIS A 172 -14.10 -5.10 -8.74
N CYS A 173 -14.53 -5.20 -7.48
CA CYS A 173 -14.65 -6.48 -6.78
C CYS A 173 -15.58 -7.48 -7.49
N ASP A 174 -16.65 -6.99 -8.15
CA ASP A 174 -17.60 -7.82 -8.88
C ASP A 174 -17.00 -8.45 -10.16
N ALA A 175 -15.84 -7.97 -10.62
CA ALA A 175 -15.14 -8.53 -11.78
C ALA A 175 -14.28 -9.76 -11.45
N LEU A 176 -14.19 -10.18 -10.18
CA LEU A 176 -13.45 -11.39 -9.78
C LEU A 176 -14.14 -12.67 -10.29
N SER A 177 -13.34 -13.64 -10.73
CA SER A 177 -13.86 -14.85 -11.39
C SER A 177 -14.67 -15.77 -10.48
N ARG A 178 -14.43 -15.74 -9.16
CA ARG A 178 -15.14 -16.59 -8.18
C ARG A 178 -15.98 -15.75 -7.19
N PRO A 179 -17.30 -15.98 -7.06
CA PRO A 179 -18.18 -15.17 -6.20
C PRO A 179 -17.76 -15.06 -4.73
N ARG A 180 -17.15 -16.12 -4.19
CA ARG A 180 -16.65 -16.15 -2.81
C ARG A 180 -15.51 -15.17 -2.54
N PHE A 181 -14.70 -14.86 -3.55
CA PHE A 181 -13.62 -13.88 -3.44
C PHE A 181 -14.13 -12.44 -3.58
N ALA A 182 -15.17 -12.24 -4.41
CA ALA A 182 -15.86 -10.95 -4.51
C ALA A 182 -16.45 -10.50 -3.16
N ALA A 183 -17.02 -11.43 -2.37
CA ALA A 183 -17.50 -11.12 -1.02
C ALA A 183 -16.37 -10.59 -0.12
N SER A 184 -15.25 -11.30 -0.06
CA SER A 184 -14.08 -10.91 0.74
C SER A 184 -13.48 -9.57 0.29
N CYS A 185 -13.39 -9.33 -1.03
CA CYS A 185 -12.97 -8.03 -1.59
C CYS A 185 -13.88 -6.88 -1.14
N ARG A 186 -15.21 -7.06 -1.23
CA ARG A 186 -16.16 -6.02 -0.79
C ARG A 186 -16.07 -5.75 0.71
N GLU A 187 -15.83 -6.78 1.54
CA GLU A 187 -15.59 -6.60 2.98
C GLU A 187 -14.35 -5.73 3.23
N GLY A 188 -13.26 -5.96 2.50
CA GLY A 188 -12.06 -5.12 2.56
C GLY A 188 -12.33 -3.67 2.13
N VAL A 189 -13.13 -3.46 1.08
CA VAL A 189 -13.58 -2.10 0.68
C VAL A 189 -14.30 -1.40 1.83
N PHE A 190 -15.28 -2.06 2.47
CA PHE A 190 -16.02 -1.43 3.57
C PHE A 190 -15.14 -1.17 4.79
N MET A 191 -14.27 -2.10 5.15
CA MET A 191 -13.39 -1.95 6.30
C MET A 191 -12.42 -0.78 6.12
N GLU A 192 -11.79 -0.67 4.95
CA GLU A 192 -10.89 0.44 4.62
C GLU A 192 -11.64 1.79 4.55
N ALA A 193 -12.86 1.81 4.01
CA ALA A 193 -13.68 3.02 3.97
C ALA A 193 -14.04 3.51 5.39
N ILE A 194 -14.42 2.59 6.28
CA ILE A 194 -14.72 2.91 7.68
C ILE A 194 -13.48 3.41 8.39
N ASN A 195 -12.34 2.71 8.27
CA ASN A 195 -11.07 3.10 8.89
C ASN A 195 -10.63 4.49 8.42
N SER A 196 -10.73 4.76 7.12
CA SER A 196 -10.45 6.07 6.54
C SER A 196 -11.37 7.15 7.14
N ALA A 197 -12.67 6.88 7.25
CA ALA A 197 -13.64 7.85 7.79
C ALA A 197 -13.43 8.18 9.27
N VAL A 198 -13.04 7.20 10.10
CA VAL A 198 -12.84 7.41 11.55
C VAL A 198 -11.43 7.92 11.90
N SER A 199 -10.45 7.70 11.03
CA SER A 199 -9.07 8.16 11.24
C SER A 199 -8.85 9.60 10.80
N GLN A 200 -9.71 10.14 9.91
CA GLN A 200 -9.66 11.56 9.60
C GLN A 200 -10.23 12.37 10.77
N PRO A 201 -9.53 13.41 11.26
CA PRO A 201 -10.13 14.36 12.19
C PRO A 201 -11.31 14.98 11.46
N HIS A 202 -12.52 14.81 12.00
CA HIS A 202 -13.69 15.53 11.47
C HIS A 202 -13.39 17.03 11.51
N ALA A 203 -13.15 17.64 10.34
CA ALA A 203 -13.57 19.01 10.16
C ALA A 203 -15.10 18.95 10.30
N GLY A 204 -15.61 19.43 11.43
CA GLY A 204 -17.05 19.48 11.69
C GLY A 204 -17.80 20.17 10.55
N PRO A 205 -19.14 20.00 10.48
CA PRO A 205 -19.92 20.52 9.36
C PRO A 205 -19.80 22.04 9.30
N GLY A 206 -19.02 22.53 8.35
CA GLY A 206 -19.09 23.90 7.89
C GLY A 206 -20.37 24.05 7.08
N HIS A 207 -21.42 24.54 7.74
CA HIS A 207 -22.56 25.13 7.03
C HIS A 207 -22.06 26.28 6.14
N ALA A 208 -22.29 26.15 4.84
CA ALA A 208 -22.50 27.26 3.91
C ALA A 208 -23.39 26.76 2.76
#